data_AF-A0A914K0J3-F1
#
_entry.id   AF-A0A914K0J3-F1
#
_cell.length_a   1.000
_cell.length_b   1.000
_cell.length_c   1.000
_cell.angle_alpha   90.00
_cell.angle_beta   90.00
_cell.angle_gamma   90.00
#
_symmetry.space_group_name_H-M   'P 1'
#
loop_
_entity.id
_entity.type
_entity.pdbx_description
1 polymer ?
#
loop_
_entity_poly.entity_id
_entity_poly.type
_entity_poly.pdbx_seq_one_letter_code
_entity_poly.pdbx_strand_id
1 'polypeptide(L)'
;MSIAIDTATSEELLNLIGNPVEIDIAPMSGKKSDTSVTGNVLSIDPETRSMVLVQFQKGNTSHLVYVPGTSIQEVYDLAEGPFDDDNLLYVKNTPELREMIAKQFRQQKTETMVEVDEIEQRKSRLLAKFEYSCIQHEVTDEGQTIIVGAVKIRSPFGIDNCFSENQLALGKVRQLVESIFDGTPV
;
A
#
# COMPACT_ATOMS: atom_id res chain seq x y z
N MET A 1 -2.53 13.20 -27.78
CA MET A 1 -3.72 12.51 -28.35
C MET A 1 -4.86 12.67 -27.35
N SER A 2 -6.11 12.92 -27.77
CA SER A 2 -7.23 13.02 -26.83
C SER A 2 -8.11 11.77 -26.84
N ILE A 3 -8.62 11.40 -25.66
CA ILE A 3 -9.41 10.20 -25.40
C ILE A 3 -10.68 10.61 -24.64
N ALA A 4 -11.84 10.37 -25.26
CA ALA A 4 -13.12 10.55 -24.61
C ALA A 4 -13.40 9.36 -23.69
N ILE A 5 -13.46 9.63 -22.38
CA ILE A 5 -13.52 8.58 -21.35
C ILE A 5 -14.74 7.68 -21.49
N ASP A 6 -15.89 8.21 -21.90
CA ASP A 6 -17.15 7.45 -22.03
C ASP A 6 -17.13 6.42 -23.17
N THR A 7 -16.33 6.64 -24.19
CA THR A 7 -16.27 5.77 -25.37
C THR A 7 -14.99 4.94 -25.46
N ALA A 8 -13.98 5.26 -24.65
CA ALA A 8 -12.70 4.55 -24.63
C ALA A 8 -12.87 3.07 -24.23
N THR A 9 -12.14 2.22 -24.93
CA THR A 9 -12.00 0.80 -24.57
C THR A 9 -11.13 0.64 -23.33
N SER A 10 -11.29 -0.47 -22.62
CA SER A 10 -10.43 -0.79 -21.46
C SER A 10 -8.95 -0.87 -21.84
N GLU A 11 -8.62 -1.33 -23.05
CA GLU A 11 -7.25 -1.41 -23.53
C GLU A 11 -6.63 -0.02 -23.75
N GLU A 12 -7.37 0.90 -24.37
CA GLU A 12 -6.93 2.30 -24.54
C GLU A 12 -6.69 2.99 -23.19
N LEU A 13 -7.56 2.75 -22.22
CA LEU A 13 -7.39 3.29 -20.87
C LEU A 13 -6.16 2.70 -20.17
N LEU A 14 -5.97 1.39 -20.23
CA LEU A 14 -4.81 0.73 -19.60
C LEU A 14 -3.48 1.20 -20.21
N ASN A 15 -3.46 1.56 -21.49
CA ASN A 15 -2.27 2.11 -22.15
C ASN A 15 -1.87 3.50 -21.63
N LEU A 16 -2.76 4.22 -20.94
CA LEU A 16 -2.44 5.47 -20.28
C LEU A 16 -1.65 5.27 -18.98
N ILE A 17 -1.62 4.07 -18.40
CA ILE A 17 -0.96 3.83 -17.11
C ILE A 17 0.55 4.15 -17.21
N GLY A 18 0.99 5.01 -16.32
CA GLY A 18 2.34 5.57 -16.25
C GLY A 18 2.55 6.81 -17.12
N ASN A 19 1.68 7.05 -18.12
CA ASN A 19 1.82 8.20 -19.01
C ASN A 19 1.40 9.50 -18.32
N PRO A 20 2.04 10.62 -18.67
CA PRO A 20 1.58 11.94 -18.28
C PRO A 20 0.29 12.28 -19.04
N VAL A 21 -0.70 12.79 -18.33
CA VAL A 21 -1.99 13.20 -18.90
C VAL A 21 -2.41 14.55 -18.36
N GLU A 22 -3.21 15.25 -19.15
CA GLU A 22 -4.08 16.34 -18.71
C GLU A 22 -5.54 15.86 -18.77
N ILE A 23 -6.30 16.11 -17.72
CA ILE A 23 -7.70 15.68 -17.61
C ILE A 23 -8.58 16.91 -17.48
N ASP A 24 -9.49 17.10 -18.41
CA ASP A 24 -10.53 18.11 -18.30
C ASP A 24 -11.67 17.61 -17.39
N ILE A 25 -11.97 18.40 -16.37
CA ILE A 25 -12.95 18.10 -15.35
C ILE A 25 -14.18 18.99 -15.56
N ALA A 26 -15.36 18.37 -15.60
CA ALA A 26 -16.63 19.08 -15.61
C ALA A 26 -16.74 19.97 -14.36
N PRO A 27 -17.10 21.26 -14.50
CA PRO A 27 -17.24 22.14 -13.35
C PRO A 27 -18.35 21.61 -12.43
N MET A 28 -18.01 21.33 -11.17
CA MET A 28 -19.03 21.10 -10.16
C MET A 28 -19.84 22.38 -9.99
N SER A 29 -21.17 22.27 -10.08
CA SER A 29 -22.12 23.38 -10.05
C SER A 29 -21.75 24.44 -9.00
N GLY A 30 -21.32 25.62 -9.46
CA GLY A 30 -21.19 26.82 -8.62
C GLY A 30 -19.78 27.32 -8.29
N LYS A 31 -18.69 26.71 -8.77
CA LYS A 31 -17.34 27.29 -8.63
C LYS A 31 -16.58 27.28 -9.96
N LYS A 32 -15.99 28.43 -10.33
CA LYS A 32 -14.90 28.50 -11.31
C LYS A 32 -13.65 27.93 -10.63
N SER A 33 -13.34 26.66 -10.88
CA SER A 33 -12.01 26.09 -10.61
C SER A 33 -11.30 25.89 -11.94
N ASP A 34 -9.97 25.91 -11.93
CA ASP A 34 -9.16 25.48 -13.07
C ASP A 34 -9.69 24.14 -13.57
N THR A 35 -10.10 24.12 -14.84
CA THR A 35 -10.94 23.07 -15.42
C THR A 35 -10.15 21.84 -15.83
N SER A 36 -8.83 21.81 -15.58
CA SER A 36 -7.97 20.67 -15.90
C SER A 36 -7.02 20.29 -14.77
N VAL A 37 -6.64 19.02 -14.73
CA VAL A 37 -5.64 18.47 -13.80
C VAL A 37 -4.61 17.66 -14.56
N THR A 38 -3.33 17.90 -14.26
CA THR A 38 -2.22 17.19 -14.90
C THR A 38 -1.51 16.24 -13.94
N GLY A 39 -0.99 15.12 -14.44
CA GLY A 39 -0.18 14.19 -13.65
C GLY A 39 0.12 12.90 -14.41
N ASN A 40 0.92 12.00 -13.83
CA ASN A 40 1.11 10.66 -14.38
C ASN A 40 0.01 9.71 -13.88
N VAL A 41 -0.61 8.94 -14.78
CA VAL A 41 -1.63 7.97 -14.38
C VAL A 41 -1.00 6.83 -13.58
N LEU A 42 -1.44 6.65 -12.33
CA LEU A 42 -1.03 5.53 -11.49
C LEU A 42 -1.95 4.33 -11.65
N SER A 43 -3.26 4.57 -11.67
CA SER A 43 -4.27 3.52 -11.75
C SER A 43 -5.57 4.07 -12.31
N ILE A 44 -6.35 3.17 -12.91
CA ILE A 44 -7.68 3.44 -13.44
C ILE A 44 -8.60 2.35 -12.91
N ASP A 45 -9.72 2.73 -12.33
CA ASP A 45 -10.77 1.79 -11.97
C ASP A 45 -11.55 1.42 -13.24
N PRO A 46 -11.55 0.14 -13.68
CA PRO A 46 -12.24 -0.28 -14.89
C PRO A 46 -13.77 -0.14 -14.81
N GLU A 47 -14.35 -0.14 -13.61
CA GLU A 47 -15.80 -0.05 -13.43
C GLU A 47 -16.26 1.41 -13.44
N THR A 48 -15.67 2.24 -12.58
CA THR A 48 -16.09 3.65 -12.45
C THR A 48 -15.37 4.59 -13.41
N ARG A 49 -14.35 4.11 -14.12
CA ARG A 49 -13.44 4.92 -14.97
C ARG A 49 -12.76 6.05 -14.20
N SER A 50 -12.70 5.95 -12.88
CA SER A 50 -11.99 6.91 -12.04
C SER A 50 -10.49 6.75 -12.22
N MET A 51 -9.77 7.87 -12.15
CA MET A 51 -8.32 7.91 -12.35
C MET A 51 -7.62 8.35 -11.08
N VAL A 52 -6.46 7.73 -10.82
CA VAL A 52 -5.53 8.19 -9.78
C VAL A 52 -4.29 8.70 -10.49
N LEU A 53 -3.97 9.98 -10.27
CA LEU A 53 -2.77 10.63 -10.79
C LEU A 53 -1.72 10.78 -9.70
N VAL A 54 -0.45 10.68 -10.08
CA VAL A 54 0.70 11.08 -9.26
C VAL A 54 1.19 12.41 -9.79
N GLN A 55 1.31 13.38 -8.89
CA GLN A 55 1.96 14.66 -9.16
C GLN A 55 3.30 14.73 -8.46
N PHE A 56 4.28 15.26 -9.17
CA PHE A 56 5.64 15.43 -8.67
C PHE A 56 5.84 16.86 -8.13
N GLN A 57 6.90 17.03 -7.35
CA GLN A 57 7.45 18.34 -7.01
C GLN A 57 8.96 18.15 -6.91
N LYS A 58 9.72 18.83 -7.77
CA LYS A 58 11.20 18.73 -7.83
C LYS A 58 11.71 17.28 -7.95
N GLY A 59 11.04 16.46 -8.76
CA GLY A 59 11.44 15.07 -9.03
C GLY A 59 11.08 14.04 -7.96
N ASN A 60 10.48 14.45 -6.83
CA ASN A 60 9.89 13.53 -5.86
C ASN A 60 8.36 13.48 -6.05
N THR A 61 7.76 12.30 -5.90
CA THR A 61 6.29 12.20 -5.80
C THR A 61 5.82 13.06 -4.64
N SER A 62 4.83 13.90 -4.86
CA SER A 62 4.38 14.83 -3.82
C SER A 62 2.94 14.57 -3.44
N HIS A 63 2.07 14.27 -4.40
CA HIS A 63 0.64 14.11 -4.15
C HIS A 63 0.00 13.05 -5.05
N LEU A 64 -0.95 12.30 -4.48
CA LEU A 64 -1.91 11.52 -5.24
C LEU A 64 -3.18 12.34 -5.43
N VAL A 65 -3.68 12.39 -6.66
CA VAL A 65 -4.92 13.06 -7.00
C VAL A 65 -5.91 12.03 -7.51
N TYR A 66 -7.05 11.91 -6.81
CA TYR A 66 -8.17 11.07 -7.26
C TYR A 66 -9.13 11.92 -8.08
N VAL A 67 -9.43 11.47 -9.29
CA VAL A 67 -10.39 12.09 -10.20
C VAL A 67 -11.55 11.12 -10.43
N PRO A 68 -12.76 11.42 -9.93
CA PRO A 68 -13.94 10.59 -10.17
C PRO A 68 -14.24 10.49 -11.65
N GLY A 69 -14.50 9.29 -12.17
CA GLY A 69 -14.78 9.10 -13.60
C GLY A 69 -15.97 9.92 -14.11
N THR A 70 -16.99 10.12 -13.28
CA THR A 70 -18.18 10.96 -13.59
C THR A 70 -17.87 12.44 -13.78
N SER A 71 -16.68 12.89 -13.37
CA SER A 71 -16.24 14.27 -13.53
C SER A 71 -15.33 14.46 -14.75
N ILE A 72 -14.85 13.39 -15.37
CA ILE A 72 -13.89 13.46 -16.48
C ILE A 72 -14.64 13.69 -17.80
N GLN A 73 -14.29 14.74 -18.52
CA GLN A 73 -14.81 15.01 -19.86
C GLN A 73 -13.88 14.44 -20.93
N GLU A 74 -12.60 14.77 -20.85
CA GLU A 74 -11.60 14.39 -21.85
C GLU A 74 -10.24 14.18 -21.18
N VAL A 75 -9.47 13.25 -21.73
CA VAL A 75 -8.10 12.94 -21.28
C VAL A 75 -7.14 13.15 -22.44
N TYR A 76 -6.13 13.97 -22.21
CA TYR A 76 -5.09 14.28 -23.18
C TYR A 76 -3.80 13.56 -22.80
N ASP A 77 -3.35 12.62 -23.63
CA ASP A 77 -2.04 11.99 -23.48
C ASP A 77 -0.93 12.96 -23.90
N LEU A 78 -0.05 13.24 -22.94
CA LEU A 78 1.10 14.16 -23.06
C LEU A 78 2.43 13.42 -23.30
N ALA A 79 2.41 12.11 -23.59
CA ALA A 79 3.61 11.28 -23.73
C ALA A 79 4.61 11.77 -24.80
N GLU A 80 4.13 12.48 -25.82
CA GLU A 80 4.94 13.06 -26.91
C GLU A 80 5.12 14.59 -26.81
N GLY A 81 4.64 15.20 -25.73
CA GLY A 81 4.73 16.64 -25.51
C GLY A 81 6.14 17.12 -25.18
N PRO A 82 6.39 18.44 -25.24
CA PRO A 82 7.62 19.01 -24.71
C PRO A 82 7.66 18.76 -23.19
N PHE A 83 8.58 17.90 -22.77
CA PHE A 83 8.94 17.74 -21.37
C PHE A 83 9.84 18.91 -21.01
N ASP A 84 9.25 19.92 -20.38
CA ASP A 84 10.01 20.97 -19.72
C ASP A 84 10.56 20.40 -18.41
N ASP A 85 11.87 20.48 -18.19
CA ASP A 85 12.47 20.06 -16.91
C ASP A 85 11.95 20.94 -15.75
N ASP A 86 11.38 22.11 -16.04
CA ASP A 86 10.70 22.98 -15.08
C ASP A 86 9.22 22.60 -14.83
N ASN A 87 8.62 21.69 -15.61
CA ASN A 87 7.27 21.19 -15.36
C ASN A 87 7.28 20.24 -14.15
N LEU A 88 6.96 20.80 -12.98
CA LEU A 88 7.09 20.08 -11.71
C LEU A 88 6.06 18.98 -11.52
N LEU A 89 4.92 18.98 -12.24
CA LEU A 89 3.75 18.18 -11.90
C LEU A 89 3.70 16.79 -12.56
N TYR A 90 4.33 16.58 -13.71
CA TYR A 90 4.34 15.31 -14.41
C TYR A 90 5.69 15.08 -15.08
N VAL A 91 6.03 13.82 -15.32
CA VAL A 91 7.32 13.42 -15.88
C VAL A 91 7.11 12.38 -16.98
N LYS A 92 8.12 12.21 -17.84
CA LYS A 92 8.07 11.19 -18.90
C LYS A 92 8.00 9.78 -18.29
N ASN A 93 7.19 8.91 -18.89
CA ASN A 93 7.10 7.50 -18.50
C ASN A 93 8.41 6.77 -18.83
N THR A 94 9.34 6.69 -17.88
CA THR A 94 10.60 5.96 -18.02
C THR A 94 10.65 4.75 -17.09
N PRO A 95 11.52 3.75 -17.36
CA PRO A 95 11.73 2.62 -16.46
C PRO A 95 12.10 3.05 -15.02
N GLU A 96 12.90 4.11 -14.88
CA GLU A 96 13.35 4.65 -13.60
C GLU A 96 12.18 5.24 -12.80
N LEU A 97 11.26 5.93 -13.47
CA LEU A 97 10.03 6.41 -12.85
C LEU A 97 9.19 5.25 -12.31
N ARG A 98 9.00 4.21 -13.12
CA ARG A 98 8.24 3.02 -12.72
C ARG A 98 8.88 2.36 -11.50
N GLU A 99 10.21 2.25 -11.47
CA GLU A 99 10.94 1.73 -10.31
C GLU A 99 10.76 2.61 -9.07
N MET A 100 10.85 3.93 -9.21
CA MET A 100 10.64 4.87 -8.11
C MET A 100 9.24 4.76 -7.52
N ILE A 101 8.20 4.79 -8.36
CA ILE A 101 6.80 4.60 -7.95
C ILE A 101 6.64 3.23 -7.29
N ALA A 102 7.18 2.17 -7.89
CA ALA A 102 7.11 0.82 -7.33
C ALA A 102 7.86 0.70 -5.99
N LYS A 103 8.95 1.45 -5.76
CA LYS A 103 9.65 1.47 -4.48
C LYS A 103 8.83 2.15 -3.39
N GLN A 104 8.07 3.18 -3.77
CA GLN A 104 7.28 3.96 -2.83
C GLN A 104 5.95 3.31 -2.46
N PHE A 105 5.29 2.66 -3.42
CA PHE A 105 4.04 1.92 -3.21
C PHE A 105 4.23 0.43 -2.99
N ARG A 106 5.47 -0.06 -3.01
CA ARG A 106 5.79 -1.33 -2.36
C ARG A 106 5.37 -1.13 -0.91
N GLN A 107 4.26 -1.77 -0.55
CA GLN A 107 3.98 -2.10 0.84
C GLN A 107 5.32 -2.58 1.38
N GLN A 108 5.82 -1.93 2.43
CA GLN A 108 6.80 -2.59 3.26
C GLN A 108 6.13 -3.90 3.61
N LYS A 109 6.49 -4.99 2.89
CA LYS A 109 6.51 -6.28 3.53
C LYS A 109 7.38 -5.98 4.72
N THR A 110 6.76 -5.86 5.88
CA THR A 110 7.42 -5.91 7.17
C THR A 110 7.98 -7.33 7.37
N GLU A 111 8.58 -7.92 6.33
CA GLU A 111 9.84 -8.63 6.46
C GLU A 111 10.88 -7.54 6.80
N THR A 112 10.70 -6.87 7.94
CA THR A 112 11.87 -6.46 8.71
C THR A 112 12.67 -7.73 8.76
N MET A 113 13.87 -7.74 8.16
CA MET A 113 14.81 -8.83 8.33
C MET A 113 15.18 -8.81 9.81
N VAL A 114 14.28 -9.32 10.66
CA VAL A 114 14.51 -9.56 12.07
C VAL A 114 15.65 -10.57 12.05
N GLU A 115 16.78 -10.17 12.63
CA GLU A 115 17.95 -11.05 12.66
C GLU A 115 17.55 -12.38 13.29
N VAL A 116 18.14 -13.48 12.81
CA VAL A 116 17.81 -14.83 13.28
C VAL A 116 17.92 -14.92 14.81
N ASP A 117 18.92 -14.24 15.38
CA ASP A 117 19.13 -14.15 16.82
C ASP A 117 17.98 -13.44 17.55
N GLU A 118 17.42 -12.40 16.95
CA GLU A 118 16.27 -11.68 17.52
C GLU A 118 14.99 -12.53 17.44
N ILE A 119 14.78 -13.29 16.36
CA ILE A 119 13.66 -14.23 16.23
C ILE A 119 13.73 -15.30 17.34
N GLU A 120 14.91 -15.89 17.56
CA GLU A 120 15.13 -16.87 18.62
C GLU A 120 14.94 -16.26 20.01
N GLN A 121 15.43 -15.03 20.25
CA GLN A 121 15.17 -14.34 21.53
C GLN A 121 13.68 -14.10 21.78
N ARG A 122 12.92 -13.69 20.76
CA ARG A 122 11.47 -13.49 20.87
C ARG A 122 10.77 -14.80 21.21
N LYS A 123 11.12 -15.87 20.51
CA LYS A 123 10.63 -17.23 20.77
C LYS A 123 10.93 -17.67 22.20
N SER A 124 12.18 -17.56 22.66
CA SER A 124 12.57 -17.95 24.02
C SER A 124 11.82 -17.15 25.09
N ARG A 125 11.62 -15.85 24.91
CA ARG A 125 10.86 -15.01 25.84
C ARG A 125 9.39 -15.42 25.93
N LEU A 126 8.78 -15.76 24.80
CA LEU A 126 7.39 -16.25 24.75
C LEU A 126 7.26 -17.59 25.48
N LEU A 127 8.12 -18.56 25.16
CA LEU A 127 8.12 -19.87 25.80
C LEU A 127 8.32 -19.74 27.32
N ALA A 128 9.30 -18.94 27.76
CA ALA A 128 9.53 -18.69 29.18
C ALA A 128 8.31 -18.06 29.88
N LYS A 129 7.61 -17.11 29.24
CA LYS A 129 6.39 -16.52 29.82
C LYS A 129 5.24 -17.53 29.87
N PHE A 130 5.09 -18.39 28.86
CA PHE A 130 4.07 -19.43 28.86
C PHE A 130 4.33 -20.47 29.95
N GLU A 131 5.58 -20.90 30.12
CA GLU A 131 5.99 -21.80 31.20
C GLU A 131 5.74 -21.18 32.58
N TYR A 132 6.21 -19.94 32.79
CA TYR A 132 6.00 -19.20 34.04
C TYR A 132 4.51 -19.05 34.40
N SER A 133 3.67 -18.84 33.38
CA SER A 133 2.23 -18.67 33.55
C SER A 133 1.44 -19.98 33.50
N CYS A 134 2.12 -21.14 33.43
CA CYS A 134 1.54 -22.47 33.28
C CYS A 134 0.56 -22.60 32.09
N ILE A 135 0.83 -21.88 31.01
CA ILE A 135 0.05 -21.91 29.78
C ILE A 135 0.53 -23.09 28.94
N GLN A 136 -0.38 -24.02 28.66
CA GLN A 136 -0.10 -25.14 27.76
C GLN A 136 0.17 -24.63 26.35
N HIS A 137 1.28 -25.08 25.78
CA HIS A 137 1.71 -24.70 24.44
C HIS A 137 2.44 -25.85 23.76
N GLU A 138 2.40 -25.85 22.43
CA GLU A 138 3.13 -26.80 21.58
C GLU A 138 3.95 -26.04 20.56
N VAL A 139 5.14 -26.56 20.24
CA VAL A 139 6.01 -25.98 19.21
C VAL A 139 6.01 -26.92 18.01
N THR A 140 5.60 -26.43 16.85
CA THR A 140 5.47 -27.20 15.60
C THR A 140 6.28 -26.58 14.47
N ASP A 141 6.26 -27.22 13.30
CA ASP A 141 6.88 -26.74 12.06
C ASP A 141 8.36 -26.39 12.25
N GLU A 142 9.15 -27.33 12.78
CA GLU A 142 10.58 -27.14 13.04
C GLU A 142 10.89 -25.92 13.94
N GLY A 143 9.92 -25.54 14.80
CA GLY A 143 10.07 -24.41 15.69
C GLY A 143 9.64 -23.07 15.11
N GLN A 144 8.94 -23.05 13.97
CA GLN A 144 8.41 -21.85 13.32
C GLN A 144 7.02 -21.46 13.80
N THR A 145 6.31 -22.35 14.50
CA THR A 145 4.95 -22.09 15.01
C THR A 145 4.85 -22.49 16.48
N ILE A 146 4.27 -21.62 17.30
CA ILE A 146 3.85 -21.92 18.68
C ILE A 146 2.32 -21.96 18.72
N ILE A 147 1.75 -23.05 19.22
CA ILE A 147 0.31 -23.25 19.37
C ILE A 147 -0.06 -23.07 20.84
N VAL A 148 -0.96 -22.13 21.13
CA VAL A 148 -1.51 -21.85 22.47
C VAL A 148 -3.02 -21.98 22.42
N GLY A 149 -3.54 -23.16 22.80
CA GLY A 149 -4.95 -23.49 22.64
C GLY A 149 -5.40 -23.40 21.18
N ALA A 150 -6.29 -22.45 20.87
CA ALA A 150 -6.79 -22.24 19.50
C ALA A 150 -5.95 -21.22 18.69
N VAL A 151 -4.90 -20.63 19.27
CA VAL A 151 -4.11 -19.57 18.64
C VAL A 151 -2.77 -20.10 18.14
N LYS A 152 -2.42 -19.77 16.91
CA LYS A 152 -1.12 -20.05 16.30
C LYS A 152 -0.31 -18.76 16.26
N ILE A 153 0.89 -18.78 16.80
CA ILE A 153 1.87 -17.69 16.75
C ILE A 153 2.98 -18.14 15.82
N ARG A 154 3.12 -17.49 14.66
CA ARG A 154 4.15 -17.84 13.67
C ARG A 154 5.37 -16.94 13.81
N SER A 155 6.53 -17.43 13.40
CA SER A 155 7.72 -16.60 13.16
C SER A 155 7.36 -15.37 12.31
N PRO A 156 7.85 -14.16 12.63
CA PRO A 156 8.86 -13.81 13.65
C PRO A 156 8.30 -13.54 15.06
N PHE A 157 7.19 -14.17 15.43
CA PHE A 157 6.58 -14.21 16.77
C PHE A 157 6.11 -12.84 17.31
N GLY A 158 5.68 -11.93 16.43
CA GLY A 158 5.07 -10.66 16.81
C GLY A 158 3.56 -10.75 17.03
N ILE A 159 2.97 -9.63 17.50
CA ILE A 159 1.53 -9.48 17.73
C ILE A 159 0.70 -9.73 16.46
N ASP A 160 1.22 -9.27 15.31
CA ASP A 160 0.61 -9.43 13.99
C ASP A 160 0.75 -10.85 13.45
N ASN A 161 1.61 -11.67 14.07
CA ASN A 161 1.83 -13.06 13.68
C ASN A 161 1.00 -14.05 14.50
N CYS A 162 -0.03 -13.56 15.21
CA CYS A 162 -1.02 -14.38 15.91
C CYS A 162 -2.26 -14.62 15.03
N PHE A 163 -2.71 -15.88 14.94
CA PHE A 163 -3.81 -16.32 14.08
C PHE A 163 -4.75 -17.26 14.82
N SER A 164 -6.06 -17.00 14.75
CA SER A 164 -7.11 -17.91 15.22
C SER A 164 -8.45 -17.52 14.62
N GLU A 165 -9.35 -18.50 14.44
CA GLU A 165 -10.77 -18.24 14.17
C GLU A 165 -11.49 -17.76 15.44
N ASN A 166 -10.97 -18.10 16.63
CA ASN A 166 -11.51 -17.66 17.91
C ASN A 166 -10.94 -16.28 18.28
N GLN A 167 -11.70 -15.22 17.96
CA GLN A 167 -11.30 -13.83 18.18
C GLN A 167 -11.06 -13.48 19.66
N LEU A 168 -11.79 -14.12 20.58
CA LEU A 168 -11.60 -13.90 22.02
C LEU A 168 -10.26 -14.46 22.49
N ALA A 169 -9.92 -15.68 22.06
CA ALA A 169 -8.62 -16.29 22.36
C ALA A 169 -7.49 -15.50 21.69
N LEU A 170 -7.68 -15.07 20.43
CA LEU A 170 -6.71 -14.26 19.70
C LEU A 170 -6.39 -12.94 20.42
N GLY A 171 -7.43 -12.21 20.88
CA GLY A 171 -7.24 -10.96 21.62
C GLY A 171 -6.42 -11.14 22.89
N LYS A 172 -6.71 -12.19 23.68
CA LYS A 172 -5.96 -12.49 24.91
C LYS A 172 -4.50 -12.86 24.64
N VAL A 173 -4.25 -13.69 23.63
CA VAL A 173 -2.88 -14.07 23.27
C VAL A 173 -2.10 -12.89 22.70
N ARG A 174 -2.73 -12.03 21.89
CA ARG A 174 -2.10 -10.81 21.39
C ARG A 174 -1.70 -9.85 22.51
N GLN A 175 -2.57 -9.64 23.50
CA GLN A 175 -2.25 -8.84 24.70
C GLN A 175 -1.08 -9.42 25.49
N LEU A 176 -1.02 -10.75 25.61
CA LEU A 176 0.10 -11.43 26.28
C LEU A 176 1.41 -11.23 25.50
N VAL A 177 1.38 -11.41 24.18
CA VAL A 177 2.51 -11.17 23.28
C VAL A 177 3.00 -9.72 23.36
N GLU A 178 2.07 -8.76 23.32
CA GLU A 178 2.33 -7.32 23.47
C GLU A 178 3.00 -7.01 24.82
N SER A 179 2.47 -7.53 25.93
CA SER A 179 3.04 -7.32 27.28
C SER A 179 4.49 -7.81 27.41
N ILE A 180 4.87 -8.85 26.65
CA ILE A 180 6.22 -9.40 26.67
C ILE A 180 7.19 -8.45 25.95
N PHE A 181 6.76 -7.78 24.89
CA PHE A 181 7.63 -6.98 24.02
C PHE A 181 7.62 -5.47 24.34
N ASP A 182 6.54 -4.93 24.89
CA ASP A 182 6.41 -3.50 25.24
C ASP A 182 6.95 -3.15 26.64
N GLY A 183 7.69 -4.05 27.28
CA GLY A 183 8.41 -3.78 28.53
C GLY A 183 7.51 -3.40 29.72
N THR A 184 6.20 -3.65 29.62
CA THR A 184 5.26 -3.31 30.69
C THR A 184 5.10 -4.53 31.61
N PRO A 185 5.50 -4.45 32.89
CA PRO A 185 5.35 -5.58 33.81
C PRO A 185 3.87 -5.81 34.12
N VAL A 186 3.41 -7.04 33.89
CA VAL A 186 2.18 -7.63 34.46
C VAL A 186 2.55 -8.88 35.24
#